data_AF-G5J3D2-F1
#
_entry.id   AF-G5J3D2-F1
#
_cell.length_a   1.000
_cell.length_b   1.000
_cell.length_c   1.000
_cell.angle_alpha   90.00
_cell.angle_beta   90.00
_cell.angle_gamma   90.00
#
_symmetry.space_group_name_H-M   'P 1'
#
loop_
_entity.id
_entity.type
_entity.pdbx_description
1 polymer ?
#
loop_
_entity_poly.entity_id
_entity_poly.type
_entity_poly.pdbx_seq_one_letter_code
_entity_poly.pdbx_strand_id
1 'polypeptide(L)'
;MDCGFRTVYGYTQSDDISLLLHRDDKTFGRKLRKLNSILAGEASAFLTLLLNNKAAFDCRISQLPTVDLVVDYFRWRNEDAHRNALNAHCYWTLRNKGETATTATKKLDKLSISQKNELLYQQAGLNFNEVPNWQKRGVGVYWESYQKEGINPITGEHTNAIRRQLKVDMELPMKDNYSEFIRQLVLLEHT
;
A
#
# COMPACT_ATOMS: atom_id res chain seq x y z
N MET A 1 12.02 -6.45 -0.50
CA MET A 1 12.25 -6.01 0.89
C MET A 1 13.69 -6.36 1.26
N ASP A 2 14.67 -5.81 0.53
CA ASP A 2 16.07 -6.24 0.65
C ASP A 2 16.99 -5.12 1.18
N CYS A 3 16.41 -4.01 1.65
CA CYS A 3 17.12 -2.86 2.23
C CYS A 3 17.59 -3.10 3.69
N GLY A 4 17.62 -4.35 4.15
CA GLY A 4 18.11 -4.74 5.48
C GLY A 4 17.12 -4.56 6.63
N PHE A 5 15.93 -4.01 6.39
CA PHE A 5 14.86 -3.91 7.40
C PHE A 5 14.01 -5.17 7.42
N ARG A 6 13.70 -5.71 8.60
CA ARG A 6 12.73 -6.82 8.74
C ARG A 6 11.31 -6.27 8.59
N THR A 7 10.86 -6.18 7.35
CA THR A 7 9.51 -5.69 6.99
C THR A 7 8.54 -6.86 6.90
N VAL A 8 7.39 -6.73 7.54
CA VAL A 8 6.30 -7.72 7.57
C VAL A 8 5.33 -7.48 6.42
N TYR A 9 4.92 -6.23 6.24
CA TYR A 9 3.95 -5.81 5.24
C TYR A 9 4.30 -4.43 4.70
N GLY A 10 4.22 -4.27 3.38
CA GLY A 10 4.22 -2.99 2.70
C GLY A 10 2.83 -2.70 2.14
N TYR A 11 2.37 -1.47 2.27
CA TYR A 11 1.14 -0.99 1.68
C TYR A 11 1.42 0.32 0.95
N THR A 12 0.91 0.48 -0.26
CA THR A 12 1.05 1.73 -1.01
C THR A 12 -0.25 2.14 -1.68
N GLN A 13 -0.50 3.44 -1.69
CA GLN A 13 -1.62 4.08 -2.36
C GLN A 13 -1.18 5.49 -2.78
N SER A 14 -1.59 5.96 -3.97
CA SER A 14 -1.15 7.26 -4.49
C SER A 14 0.39 7.38 -4.48
N ASP A 15 0.91 8.31 -3.68
CA ASP A 15 2.31 8.66 -3.47
C ASP A 15 2.80 8.26 -2.06
N ASP A 16 2.01 7.50 -1.30
CA ASP A 16 2.36 7.04 0.04
C ASP A 16 2.87 5.59 0.04
N ILE A 17 3.87 5.32 0.88
CA ILE A 17 4.35 3.97 1.21
C ILE A 17 4.32 3.80 2.73
N SER A 18 3.58 2.80 3.20
CA SER A 18 3.51 2.39 4.61
C SER A 18 4.22 1.05 4.77
N LEU A 19 5.23 0.99 5.63
CA LEU A 19 5.96 -0.23 5.94
C LEU A 19 5.71 -0.63 7.39
N LEU A 20 5.18 -1.83 7.61
CA LEU A 20 5.10 -2.47 8.91
C LEU A 20 6.44 -3.17 9.18
N LEU A 21 7.24 -2.59 10.07
CA LEU A 21 8.44 -3.23 10.56
C LEU A 21 8.08 -4.27 11.63
N HIS A 22 8.83 -5.37 11.64
CA HIS A 22 8.68 -6.38 12.68
C HIS A 22 8.94 -5.78 14.06
N ARG A 23 8.14 -6.15 15.07
CA ARG A 23 8.24 -5.61 16.44
C ARG A 23 9.67 -5.64 16.97
N ASP A 24 10.32 -6.78 16.78
CA ASP A 24 11.66 -7.08 17.30
C ASP A 24 12.79 -6.69 16.32
N ASP A 25 12.50 -5.94 15.25
CA ASP A 25 13.53 -5.36 14.38
C ASP A 25 14.48 -4.47 15.20
N LYS A 26 15.79 -4.69 15.06
CA LYS A 26 16.84 -3.93 15.78
C LYS A 26 17.67 -3.08 14.84
N THR A 27 17.22 -2.87 13.60
CA THR A 27 17.96 -2.15 12.55
C THR A 27 18.34 -0.76 13.05
N PHE A 28 19.62 -0.39 12.88
CA PHE A 28 20.23 0.84 13.40
C PHE A 28 20.00 1.11 14.90
N GLY A 29 19.76 0.08 15.71
CA GLY A 29 19.42 0.22 17.13
C GLY A 29 18.13 1.00 17.36
N ARG A 30 17.17 0.94 16.42
CA ARG A 30 15.86 1.61 16.47
C ARG A 30 15.94 3.14 16.60
N LYS A 31 17.06 3.75 16.21
CA LYS A 31 17.24 5.20 16.23
C LYS A 31 16.34 5.84 15.17
N LEU A 32 15.27 6.51 15.61
CA LEU A 32 14.27 7.12 14.72
C LEU A 32 14.88 7.97 13.61
N ARG A 33 15.89 8.80 13.93
CA ARG A 33 16.59 9.61 12.92
C ARG A 33 17.20 8.80 11.78
N LYS A 34 17.71 7.59 12.06
CA LYS A 34 18.30 6.70 11.05
C LYS A 34 17.22 5.99 10.26
N LEU A 35 16.14 5.54 10.91
CA LEU A 35 15.00 4.93 10.22
C LEU A 35 14.39 5.92 9.22
N ASN A 36 14.05 7.13 9.68
CA ASN A 36 13.47 8.18 8.82
C ASN A 36 14.41 8.53 7.66
N SER A 37 15.68 8.85 7.94
CA SER A 37 16.59 9.32 6.88
C SER A 37 16.87 8.25 5.84
N ILE A 38 17.04 6.99 6.26
CA ILE A 38 17.34 5.89 5.34
C ILE A 38 16.09 5.52 4.53
N LEU A 39 14.93 5.33 5.16
CA LEU A 39 13.71 4.95 4.43
C LEU A 39 13.28 6.03 3.42
N ALA A 40 13.33 7.32 3.81
CA ALA A 40 13.08 8.42 2.89
C ALA A 40 14.11 8.46 1.75
N GLY A 41 15.40 8.30 2.09
CA GLY A 41 16.49 8.31 1.12
C GLY A 41 16.39 7.17 0.09
N GLU A 42 16.10 5.95 0.54
CA GLU A 42 15.91 4.77 -0.30
C GLU A 42 14.73 4.96 -1.26
N ALA A 43 13.56 5.37 -0.75
CA ALA A 43 12.38 5.62 -1.58
C ALA A 43 12.63 6.73 -2.61
N SER A 44 13.27 7.82 -2.19
CA SER A 44 13.61 8.96 -3.05
C SER A 44 14.60 8.57 -4.14
N ALA A 45 15.67 7.86 -3.79
CA ALA A 45 16.69 7.42 -4.74
C ALA A 45 16.09 6.44 -5.75
N PHE A 46 15.35 5.44 -5.28
CA PHE A 46 14.75 4.43 -6.14
C PHE A 46 13.72 5.05 -7.10
N LEU A 47 12.82 5.91 -6.61
CA LEU A 47 11.84 6.57 -7.47
C LEU A 47 12.52 7.55 -8.44
N THR A 48 13.55 8.27 -8.00
CA THR A 48 14.32 9.18 -8.88
C THR A 48 14.92 8.42 -10.07
N LEU A 49 15.50 7.24 -9.81
CA LEU A 49 16.05 6.38 -10.86
C LEU A 49 14.96 5.86 -11.80
N LEU A 50 13.82 5.42 -11.27
CA LEU A 50 12.70 4.92 -12.08
C LEU A 50 12.07 6.01 -12.95
N LEU A 51 11.87 7.22 -12.41
CA LEU A 51 11.25 8.33 -13.13
C LEU A 51 12.22 9.08 -14.04
N ASN A 52 13.53 8.83 -13.90
CA ASN A 52 14.59 9.65 -14.50
C ASN A 52 14.39 11.16 -14.24
N ASN A 53 13.89 11.50 -13.05
CA ASN A 53 13.64 12.86 -12.61
C ASN A 53 13.69 12.93 -11.09
N LYS A 54 14.01 14.10 -10.53
CA LYS A 54 14.17 14.29 -9.08
C LYS A 54 12.85 13.98 -8.36
N ALA A 55 12.89 13.02 -7.45
CA ALA A 55 11.81 12.69 -6.54
C ALA A 55 12.32 12.73 -5.09
N ALA A 56 11.47 13.18 -4.18
CA ALA A 56 11.79 13.25 -2.77
C ALA A 56 10.60 12.77 -1.95
N PHE A 57 10.87 11.91 -0.98
CA PHE A 57 9.93 11.45 0.03
C PHE A 57 10.29 12.05 1.38
N ASP A 58 9.27 12.42 2.16
CA ASP A 58 9.41 12.51 3.61
C ASP A 58 9.20 11.11 4.23
N CYS A 59 9.56 10.98 5.51
CA CYS A 59 9.28 9.76 6.26
C CYS A 59 8.95 10.12 7.71
N ARG A 60 7.97 9.41 8.25
CA ARG A 60 7.57 9.48 9.66
C ARG A 60 7.47 8.06 10.22
N ILE A 61 7.76 7.92 11.51
CA ILE A 61 7.53 6.67 12.25
C ILE A 61 6.29 6.81 13.13
N SER A 62 5.34 5.90 12.97
CA SER A 62 4.21 5.72 13.89
C SER A 62 4.53 4.56 14.84
N GLN A 63 4.54 4.82 16.15
CA GLN A 63 4.73 3.79 17.17
C GLN A 63 3.39 3.24 17.61
N LEU A 64 3.11 1.98 17.26
CA LEU A 64 1.83 1.32 17.48
C LEU A 64 2.07 0.12 18.43
N PRO A 65 1.91 0.30 19.75
CA PRO A 65 2.34 -0.69 20.74
C PRO A 65 1.51 -1.98 20.77
N THR A 66 0.32 -2.00 20.16
CA THR A 66 -0.57 -3.16 20.13
C THR A 66 -0.91 -3.56 18.69
N VAL A 67 -1.27 -4.84 18.52
CA VAL A 67 -1.75 -5.36 17.23
C VAL A 67 -2.98 -4.60 16.74
N ASP A 68 -3.89 -4.24 17.66
CA ASP A 68 -5.10 -3.49 17.31
C ASP A 68 -4.78 -2.11 16.73
N LEU A 69 -3.81 -1.39 17.30
CA LEU A 69 -3.38 -0.10 16.75
C LEU A 69 -2.72 -0.22 15.38
N VAL A 70 -2.02 -1.33 15.11
CA VAL A 70 -1.49 -1.64 13.78
C VAL A 70 -2.62 -1.88 12.79
N VAL A 71 -3.61 -2.69 13.17
CA VAL A 71 -4.80 -2.98 12.36
C VAL A 71 -5.57 -1.70 12.05
N ASP A 72 -5.81 -0.85 13.06
CA ASP A 72 -6.52 0.42 12.91
C ASP A 72 -5.77 1.38 11.98
N TYR A 73 -4.44 1.46 12.11
CA TYR A 73 -3.62 2.28 11.21
C TYR A 73 -3.80 1.86 9.74
N PHE A 74 -3.67 0.56 9.45
CA PHE A 74 -3.81 0.09 8.06
C PHE A 74 -5.25 0.20 7.58
N ARG A 75 -6.26 -0.07 8.42
CA ARG A 75 -7.68 0.14 8.08
C ARG A 75 -7.93 1.59 7.68
N TRP A 76 -7.41 2.53 8.46
CA TRP A 76 -7.50 3.95 8.16
C TRP A 76 -6.82 4.32 6.83
N ARG A 77 -5.61 3.78 6.55
CA ARG A 77 -4.93 4.00 5.25
C ARG A 77 -5.69 3.40 4.06
N ASN A 78 -6.36 2.26 4.25
CA ASN A 78 -7.19 1.63 3.21
C ASN A 78 -8.48 2.42 2.93
N GLU A 79 -9.15 2.91 3.97
CA GLU A 79 -10.33 3.78 3.82
C GLU A 79 -9.98 5.14 3.18
N ASP A 80 -8.82 5.72 3.54
CA ASP A 80 -8.30 6.94 2.92
C ASP A 80 -8.04 6.76 1.42
N ALA A 81 -7.43 5.63 1.02
CA ALA A 81 -7.21 5.30 -0.39
C ALA A 81 -8.53 5.28 -1.18
N HIS A 82 -9.59 4.69 -0.63
CA HIS A 82 -10.89 4.64 -1.29
C HIS A 82 -11.48 6.04 -1.51
N ARG A 83 -11.42 6.90 -0.49
CA ARG A 83 -11.87 8.29 -0.57
C ARG A 83 -11.07 9.09 -1.59
N ASN A 84 -9.74 8.95 -1.57
CA ASN A 84 -8.83 9.66 -2.45
C ASN A 84 -9.04 9.23 -3.90
N ALA A 85 -9.19 7.93 -4.15
CA ALA A 85 -9.49 7.38 -5.46
C ALA A 85 -10.80 7.96 -6.03
N LEU A 86 -11.90 7.89 -5.28
CA LEU A 86 -13.18 8.45 -5.72
C LEU A 86 -13.05 9.94 -6.08
N ASN A 87 -12.38 10.70 -5.22
CA ASN A 87 -12.17 12.13 -5.46
C ASN A 87 -11.30 12.39 -6.70
N ALA A 88 -10.22 11.61 -6.89
CA ALA A 88 -9.33 11.72 -8.03
C ALA A 88 -10.03 11.41 -9.35
N HIS A 89 -10.86 10.35 -9.40
CA HIS A 89 -11.65 10.02 -10.58
C HIS A 89 -12.62 11.16 -10.93
N CYS A 90 -13.33 11.73 -9.94
CA CYS A 90 -14.21 12.87 -10.20
C CYS A 90 -13.42 14.07 -10.71
N TYR A 91 -12.28 14.37 -10.08
CA TYR A 91 -11.44 15.52 -10.44
C TYR A 91 -10.94 15.40 -11.87
N TRP A 92 -10.34 14.26 -12.24
CA TRP A 92 -9.83 14.05 -13.59
C TRP A 92 -10.94 13.96 -14.63
N THR A 93 -12.11 13.43 -14.28
CA THR A 93 -13.29 13.48 -15.16
C THR A 93 -13.66 14.93 -15.51
N LEU A 94 -13.73 15.81 -14.51
CA LEU A 94 -14.02 17.24 -14.72
C LEU A 94 -12.91 17.91 -15.54
N ARG A 95 -11.63 17.67 -15.20
CA ARG A 95 -10.48 18.24 -15.92
C ARG A 95 -10.46 17.82 -17.39
N ASN A 96 -10.74 16.55 -17.69
CA ASN A 96 -10.80 16.03 -19.05
C ASN A 96 -11.97 16.59 -19.86
N LYS A 97 -13.03 17.06 -19.19
CA LYS A 97 -14.14 17.80 -19.80
C LYS A 97 -13.88 19.30 -19.97
N GLY A 98 -12.67 19.77 -19.66
CA GLY A 98 -12.25 21.16 -19.88
C GLY A 98 -12.42 22.08 -18.67
N GLU A 99 -12.87 21.57 -17.52
CA GLU A 99 -12.92 22.38 -16.30
C GLU A 99 -11.52 22.79 -15.85
N THR A 100 -11.35 24.01 -15.35
CA THR A 100 -10.07 24.45 -14.76
C THR A 100 -9.78 23.71 -13.45
N ALA A 101 -8.51 23.68 -13.01
CA ALA A 101 -8.14 23.07 -11.73
C ALA A 101 -8.93 23.68 -10.56
N THR A 102 -9.03 25.01 -10.53
CA THR A 102 -9.78 25.74 -9.51
C THR A 102 -11.27 25.42 -9.55
N THR A 103 -11.88 25.34 -10.75
CA THR A 103 -13.30 25.03 -10.88
C THR A 103 -13.59 23.58 -10.49
N ALA A 104 -12.77 22.63 -10.93
CA ALA A 104 -12.92 21.22 -10.58
C ALA A 104 -12.82 21.02 -9.06
N THR A 105 -11.82 21.59 -8.40
CA THR A 105 -11.68 21.52 -6.94
C THR A 105 -12.89 22.12 -6.22
N LYS A 106 -13.36 23.30 -6.65
CA LYS A 106 -14.56 23.93 -6.06
C LYS A 106 -15.83 23.11 -6.27
N LYS A 107 -16.00 22.46 -7.42
CA LYS A 107 -17.16 21.60 -7.71
C LYS A 107 -17.19 20.35 -6.85
N LEU A 108 -16.02 19.83 -6.47
CA LEU A 108 -15.91 18.64 -5.61
C LEU A 108 -15.96 18.96 -4.13
N ASP A 109 -15.76 20.23 -3.76
CA ASP A 109 -15.80 20.67 -2.37
C ASP A 109 -17.16 20.33 -1.76
N LYS A 110 -17.14 19.72 -0.57
CA LYS A 110 -18.31 19.30 0.21
C LYS A 110 -19.29 18.33 -0.49
N LEU A 111 -18.95 17.76 -1.65
CA LEU A 111 -19.77 16.70 -2.23
C LEU A 111 -19.72 15.44 -1.36
N SER A 112 -20.90 14.89 -1.09
CA SER A 112 -21.05 13.58 -0.48
C SER A 112 -20.53 12.46 -1.40
N ILE A 113 -20.29 11.28 -0.83
CA ILE A 113 -19.90 10.08 -1.58
C ILE A 113 -20.95 9.76 -2.68
N SER A 114 -22.24 9.87 -2.36
CA SER A 114 -23.31 9.61 -3.34
C SER A 114 -23.26 10.59 -4.50
N GLN A 115 -23.08 11.89 -4.22
CA GLN A 115 -23.00 12.91 -5.27
C GLN A 115 -21.76 12.74 -6.15
N LYS A 116 -20.64 12.28 -5.60
CA LYS A 116 -19.43 11.96 -6.37
C LYS A 116 -19.64 10.79 -7.32
N ASN A 117 -20.32 9.74 -6.86
CA ASN A 117 -20.67 8.60 -7.71
C ASN A 117 -21.63 9.02 -8.84
N GLU A 118 -22.66 9.81 -8.52
CA GLU A 118 -23.58 10.35 -9.51
C GLU A 118 -22.85 11.22 -10.54
N LEU A 119 -21.91 12.06 -10.11
CA LEU A 119 -21.08 12.86 -11.01
C LEU A 119 -20.30 11.97 -11.99
N LEU A 120 -19.65 10.91 -11.52
CA LEU A 120 -18.93 9.97 -12.39
C LEU A 120 -19.84 9.30 -13.40
N TYR A 121 -21.02 8.87 -12.96
CA TYR A 121 -22.00 8.23 -13.82
C TYR A 121 -22.52 9.19 -14.89
N GLN A 122 -22.98 10.39 -14.50
CA GLN A 122 -23.53 11.38 -15.42
C GLN A 122 -22.49 11.95 -16.38
N GLN A 123 -21.26 12.18 -15.90
CA GLN A 123 -20.23 12.84 -16.69
C GLN A 123 -19.43 11.86 -17.54
N ALA A 124 -19.14 10.65 -17.04
CA ALA A 124 -18.26 9.71 -17.73
C ALA A 124 -18.92 8.36 -18.04
N GLY A 125 -20.17 8.13 -17.63
CA GLY A 125 -20.79 6.80 -17.69
C GLY A 125 -20.06 5.78 -16.81
N LEU A 126 -19.27 6.23 -15.84
CA LEU A 126 -18.37 5.39 -15.06
C LEU A 126 -19.03 4.99 -13.74
N ASN A 127 -19.15 3.68 -13.50
CA ASN A 127 -19.47 3.13 -12.19
C ASN A 127 -18.18 2.95 -11.37
N PHE A 128 -18.02 3.70 -10.28
CA PHE A 128 -16.80 3.63 -9.46
C PHE A 128 -16.54 2.23 -8.88
N ASN A 129 -17.59 1.42 -8.67
CA ASN A 129 -17.42 0.06 -8.16
C ASN A 129 -16.68 -0.86 -9.14
N GLU A 130 -16.72 -0.54 -10.43
CA GLU A 130 -16.08 -1.32 -11.50
C GLU A 130 -14.62 -0.91 -11.77
N VAL A 131 -14.16 0.20 -11.17
CA VAL A 131 -12.75 0.59 -11.22
C VAL A 131 -11.87 -0.49 -10.57
N PRO A 132 -10.67 -0.78 -11.09
CA PRO A 132 -9.76 -1.79 -10.53
C PRO A 132 -9.53 -1.62 -9.01
N ASN A 133 -9.46 -2.72 -8.28
CA ASN A 133 -9.38 -2.67 -6.83
C ASN A 133 -8.11 -1.99 -6.33
N TRP A 134 -6.96 -2.17 -7.00
CA TRP A 134 -5.73 -1.48 -6.63
C TRP A 134 -5.83 0.06 -6.65
N GLN A 135 -6.66 0.62 -7.54
CA GLN A 135 -6.89 2.08 -7.57
C GLN A 135 -7.72 2.52 -6.36
N LYS A 136 -8.69 1.70 -5.94
CA LYS A 136 -9.61 1.99 -4.84
C LYS A 136 -9.09 1.61 -3.47
N ARG A 137 -8.15 0.66 -3.38
CA ARG A 137 -7.77 -0.03 -2.14
C ARG A 137 -6.26 -0.04 -1.91
N GLY A 138 -5.47 0.48 -2.84
CA GLY A 138 -4.00 0.39 -2.80
C GLY A 138 -3.49 -1.00 -3.14
N VAL A 139 -2.18 -1.17 -2.98
CA VAL A 139 -1.44 -2.42 -3.25
C VAL A 139 -0.74 -2.87 -1.99
N GLY A 140 -0.88 -4.15 -1.67
CA GLY A 140 -0.15 -4.79 -0.57
C GLY A 140 1.06 -5.55 -1.07
N VAL A 141 2.11 -5.60 -0.26
CA VAL A 141 3.34 -6.31 -0.55
C VAL A 141 3.78 -7.06 0.70
N TYR A 142 3.84 -8.40 0.62
CA TYR A 142 4.20 -9.24 1.77
C TYR A 142 4.89 -10.52 1.30
N TRP A 143 5.58 -11.17 2.22
CA TRP A 143 6.19 -12.47 1.94
C TRP A 143 5.14 -13.57 2.00
N GLU A 144 5.09 -14.42 0.98
CA GLU A 144 4.34 -15.66 1.01
C GLU A 144 5.27 -16.86 0.88
N SER A 145 4.86 -17.99 1.47
CA SER A 145 5.57 -19.25 1.33
C SER A 145 4.93 -20.07 0.22
N TYR A 146 5.76 -20.64 -0.66
CA TYR A 146 5.31 -21.55 -1.70
C TYR A 146 6.19 -22.81 -1.70
N GLN A 147 5.61 -23.92 -2.14
CA GLN A 147 6.35 -25.15 -2.36
C GLN A 147 7.02 -25.10 -3.72
N LYS A 148 8.33 -25.36 -3.73
CA LYS A 148 9.10 -25.51 -4.95
C LYS A 148 9.65 -26.93 -4.99
N GLU A 149 9.29 -27.66 -6.04
CA GLU A 149 9.94 -28.93 -6.35
C GLU A 149 11.40 -28.66 -6.73
N GLY A 150 12.31 -29.34 -6.04
CA GLY A 150 13.73 -29.29 -6.31
C GLY A 150 14.31 -30.70 -6.33
N ILE A 151 15.37 -30.89 -7.11
CA ILE A 151 16.14 -32.12 -7.09
C ILE A 151 17.30 -31.90 -6.14
N ASN A 152 17.47 -32.79 -5.17
CA ASN A 152 18.64 -32.77 -4.31
C ASN A 152 19.87 -33.08 -5.17
N PRO A 153 20.85 -32.15 -5.31
CA PRO A 153 22.00 -32.35 -6.19
C PRO A 153 22.94 -33.48 -5.73
N ILE A 154 22.78 -33.99 -4.50
CA ILE A 154 23.57 -35.09 -3.94
C ILE A 154 22.85 -36.44 -4.10
N THR A 155 21.54 -36.51 -3.84
CA THR A 155 20.78 -37.79 -3.86
C THR A 155 20.00 -38.03 -5.14
N GLY A 156 19.79 -36.99 -5.97
CA GLY A 156 18.96 -37.07 -7.19
C GLY A 156 17.46 -37.17 -6.91
N GLU A 157 17.03 -37.13 -5.65
CA GLU A 157 15.64 -37.27 -5.26
C GLU A 157 14.85 -35.97 -5.45
N HIS A 158 13.58 -36.11 -5.84
CA HIS A 158 12.61 -35.02 -5.81
C HIS A 158 12.28 -34.68 -4.36
N THR A 159 12.55 -33.43 -4.00
CA THR A 159 12.31 -32.89 -2.67
C THR A 159 11.44 -31.65 -2.79
N ASN A 160 10.46 -31.54 -1.89
CA ASN A 160 9.66 -30.33 -1.76
C ASN A 160 10.35 -29.39 -0.79
N ALA A 161 10.82 -28.25 -1.30
CA ALA A 161 11.43 -27.22 -0.49
C ALA A 161 10.47 -26.04 -0.33
N ILE A 162 10.29 -25.56 0.91
CA ILE A 162 9.56 -24.32 1.17
C ILE A 162 10.47 -23.15 0.82
N ARG A 163 9.95 -22.20 0.05
CA ARG A 163 10.63 -20.95 -0.31
C ARG A 163 9.70 -19.77 -0.03
N ARG A 164 10.29 -18.62 0.29
CA ARG A 164 9.55 -17.35 0.41
C ARG A 164 9.72 -16.55 -0.87
N GLN A 165 8.64 -15.92 -1.31
CA GLN A 165 8.68 -14.91 -2.36
C GLN A 165 7.89 -13.67 -1.95
N LEU A 166 8.21 -12.54 -2.55
CA LEU A 166 7.48 -11.31 -2.35
C LEU A 166 6.22 -11.33 -3.23
N LYS A 167 5.04 -11.35 -2.61
CA LYS A 167 3.76 -11.21 -3.29
C LYS A 167 3.39 -9.74 -3.39
N VAL A 168 2.99 -9.33 -4.59
CA VAL A 168 2.33 -8.04 -4.84
C VAL A 168 0.85 -8.31 -5.01
N ASP A 169 0.03 -7.78 -4.11
CA ASP A 169 -1.40 -8.02 -4.03
C ASP A 169 -2.18 -6.76 -4.43
N MET A 170 -2.78 -6.81 -5.62
CA MET A 170 -3.60 -5.74 -6.19
C MET A 170 -5.08 -5.87 -5.83
N GLU A 171 -5.47 -6.96 -5.17
CA GLU A 171 -6.85 -7.35 -4.88
C GLU A 171 -7.11 -7.41 -3.39
N LEU A 172 -6.63 -6.38 -2.67
CA LEU A 172 -6.76 -6.32 -1.22
C LEU A 172 -8.22 -6.40 -0.77
N PRO A 173 -8.50 -7.13 0.33
CA PRO A 173 -9.81 -7.11 0.96
C PRO A 173 -10.14 -5.72 1.50
N MET A 174 -11.38 -5.52 1.93
CA MET A 174 -11.85 -4.25 2.50
C MET A 174 -12.55 -4.46 3.84
N LYS A 175 -12.70 -3.37 4.62
CA LYS A 175 -13.41 -3.37 5.90
C LYS A 175 -12.84 -4.45 6.85
N ASP A 176 -13.71 -5.22 7.49
CA ASP A 176 -13.32 -6.19 8.51
C ASP A 176 -12.45 -7.33 7.93
N ASN A 177 -12.65 -7.70 6.66
CA ASN A 177 -11.78 -8.67 5.99
C ASN A 177 -10.34 -8.14 5.83
N TYR A 178 -10.18 -6.83 5.63
CA TYR A 178 -8.85 -6.21 5.61
C TYR A 178 -8.25 -6.14 7.01
N SER A 179 -9.05 -5.81 8.02
CA SER A 179 -8.61 -5.84 9.42
C SER A 179 -8.10 -7.22 9.83
N GLU A 180 -8.83 -8.28 9.47
CA GLU A 180 -8.45 -9.66 9.77
C GLU A 180 -7.19 -10.08 9.01
N PHE A 181 -7.09 -9.72 7.73
CA PHE A 181 -5.89 -9.94 6.92
C PHE A 181 -4.62 -9.33 7.56
N ILE A 182 -4.68 -8.06 8.00
CA ILE A 182 -3.55 -7.41 8.67
C ILE A 182 -3.24 -8.09 10.01
N ARG A 183 -4.26 -8.46 10.78
CA ARG A 183 -4.09 -9.16 12.05
C ARG A 183 -3.34 -10.48 11.87
N GLN A 184 -3.71 -11.27 10.86
CA GLN A 184 -3.04 -12.53 10.54
C GLN A 184 -1.58 -12.32 10.16
N LEU A 185 -1.26 -11.31 9.35
CA LEU A 185 0.13 -10.98 8.99
C LEU A 185 0.98 -10.64 10.22
N VAL A 186 0.43 -9.89 11.17
CA VAL A 186 1.14 -9.53 12.41
C VAL A 186 1.37 -10.77 13.30
N LEU A 187 0.35 -11.62 13.45
CA LEU A 187 0.42 -12.80 14.32
C LEU A 187 1.35 -13.89 13.78
N LEU A 188 1.35 -14.12 12.46
CA LEU A 188 2.20 -15.12 11.81
C LEU A 188 3.70 -14.85 11.99
N GLU A 189 4.10 -13.59 12.13
CA GLU A 189 5.51 -13.23 12.33
C GLU A 189 5.96 -13.29 13.81
N HIS A 190 5.01 -13.45 14.74
CA HIS A 190 5.26 -13.64 16.18
C HIS A 190 5.26 -15.11 16.62
N THR A 191 5.04 -16.04 15.68
CA THR A 191 5.08 -17.49 15.91
C THR A 191 6.43 -18.03 15.46
#